data_AF-A0AAN4WJG1-F1
#
_entry.id   AF-A0AAN4WJG1-F1
#
_cell.length_a   1.000
_cell.length_b   1.000
_cell.length_c   1.000
_cell.angle_alpha   90.00
_cell.angle_beta   90.00
_cell.angle_gamma   90.00
#
_symmetry.space_group_name_H-M   'P 1'
#
loop_
_entity.id
_entity.type
_entity.pdbx_description
1 polymer ?
#
loop_
_entity_poly.entity_id
_entity_poly.type
_entity_poly.pdbx_seq_one_letter_code
_entity_poly.pdbx_strand_id
1 'polypeptide(L)'
;MYAYLNGDLKWFTCIYDSTGSLTVDGLRGASISYNILNLPEEVYVGNEKVSYIYTSSGEKLATRVGSSLTCYRGPLVYSGETLLY
;
A
#
# COMPACT_ATOMS: atom_id res chain seq x y z
N MET A 1 -2.55 -18.83 7.01
CA MET A 1 -1.49 -19.53 6.25
C MET A 1 -0.32 -19.79 7.21
N TYR A 2 0.55 -20.77 6.96
CA TYR A 2 1.71 -21.02 7.84
C TYR A 2 3.00 -21.17 7.03
N ALA A 3 4.15 -20.90 7.66
CA ALA A 3 5.46 -21.29 7.15
C ALA A 3 6.39 -21.65 8.31
N TYR A 4 7.45 -22.42 8.00
CA TYR A 4 8.53 -22.68 8.94
C TYR A 4 9.58 -21.57 8.81
N LEU A 5 9.79 -20.81 9.88
CA LEU A 5 10.83 -19.78 9.95
C LEU A 5 11.84 -20.20 11.02
N ASN A 6 13.10 -20.38 10.62
CA ASN A 6 14.18 -20.84 11.51
C ASN A 6 13.88 -22.17 12.25
N GLY A 7 13.08 -23.04 11.64
CA GLY A 7 12.67 -24.32 12.23
C GLY A 7 11.38 -24.27 13.03
N ASP A 8 10.84 -23.09 13.31
CA ASP A 8 9.58 -22.93 14.05
C ASP A 8 8.38 -22.73 13.11
N LEU A 9 7.28 -23.42 13.41
CA LEU A 9 6.01 -23.21 12.72
C LEU A 9 5.43 -21.85 13.10
N LYS A 10 5.33 -20.94 12.13
CA LYS A 10 4.69 -19.64 12.30
C LYS A 10 3.38 -19.56 11.54
N TRP A 11 2.37 -19.03 12.22
CA TRP A 11 1.07 -18.72 11.64
C TRP A 11 1.04 -17.27 11.18
N PHE A 12 0.60 -17.06 9.94
CA PHE A 12 0.34 -15.75 9.39
C PHE A 12 -1.17 -15.54 9.29
N THR A 13 -1.61 -14.44 9.88
CA THR A 13 -3.02 -14.04 9.95
C THR A 13 -3.25 -12.83 9.04
N CYS A 14 -4.34 -12.87 8.30
CA CYS A 14 -4.86 -11.70 7.59
C CYS A 14 -5.99 -11.11 8.43
N ILE A 15 -5.91 -9.82 8.73
CA ILE A 15 -6.94 -9.10 9.50
C ILE A 15 -7.70 -8.20 8.52
N TYR A 16 -9.02 -8.19 8.64
CA TYR A 16 -9.91 -7.39 7.82
C TYR A 16 -10.70 -6.44 8.72
N ASP A 17 -11.05 -5.27 8.18
CA ASP A 17 -11.99 -4.37 8.82
C ASP A 17 -13.44 -4.86 8.70
N SER A 18 -14.38 -4.10 9.27
CA SER A 18 -15.81 -4.44 9.24
C SER A 18 -16.43 -4.41 7.84
N THR A 19 -15.78 -3.77 6.87
CA THR A 19 -16.22 -3.70 5.47
C THR A 19 -15.64 -4.81 4.60
N GLY A 20 -14.72 -5.61 5.15
CA GLY A 20 -14.02 -6.69 4.46
C GLY A 20 -12.73 -6.26 3.76
N SER A 21 -12.24 -5.04 4.00
CA SER A 21 -10.95 -4.57 3.49
C SER A 21 -9.80 -5.10 4.34
N LEU A 22 -8.71 -5.53 3.71
CA LEU A 22 -7.54 -6.11 4.38
C LEU A 22 -6.72 -5.04 5.11
N THR A 23 -6.68 -5.06 6.44
CA THR A 23 -5.93 -4.08 7.24
C THR A 23 -4.56 -4.59 7.67
N VAL A 24 -4.36 -5.91 7.74
CA VAL A 24 -3.07 -6.53 8.02
C VAL A 24 -2.87 -7.75 7.13
N ASP A 25 -1.81 -7.76 6.32
CA ASP A 25 -1.29 -8.94 5.63
C ASP A 25 -0.13 -9.51 6.46
N GLY A 26 -0.44 -10.47 7.33
CA GLY A 26 0.57 -11.11 8.17
C GLY A 26 1.64 -11.88 7.37
N LEU A 27 1.34 -12.33 6.15
CA LEU A 27 2.32 -13.05 5.31
C LEU A 27 3.39 -12.09 4.79
N ARG A 28 2.97 -10.90 4.36
CA ARG A 28 3.88 -9.85 3.86
C ARG A 28 4.41 -8.94 4.95
N GLY A 29 3.93 -9.10 6.19
CA GLY A 29 4.25 -8.19 7.29
C GLY A 29 3.79 -6.77 7.01
N ALA A 30 2.65 -6.63 6.32
CA ALA A 30 2.15 -5.35 5.87
C ALA A 30 0.90 -4.92 6.65
N SER A 31 0.76 -3.62 6.91
CA SER A 31 -0.46 -3.02 7.42
C SER A 31 -0.97 -1.94 6.47
N ILE A 32 -2.29 -1.84 6.33
CA ILE A 32 -2.94 -1.00 5.33
C ILE A 32 -4.02 -0.15 6.02
N SER A 33 -3.98 1.15 5.79
CA SER A 33 -5.07 2.07 6.10
C SER A 33 -5.80 2.49 4.83
N TYR A 34 -7.05 2.91 4.99
CA TYR A 34 -7.94 3.24 3.88
C TYR A 34 -8.51 4.64 4.05
N ASN A 35 -8.71 5.34 2.93
CA ASN A 35 -9.38 6.63 2.91
C ASN A 35 -10.91 6.47 2.92
N ILE A 36 -11.64 7.60 2.88
CA ILE A 36 -13.11 7.64 2.89
C ILE A 36 -13.78 6.95 1.68
N LEU A 37 -13.02 6.68 0.60
CA LEU A 37 -13.49 5.95 -0.58
C LEU A 37 -13.21 4.44 -0.47
N ASN A 38 -12.72 3.97 0.68
CA ASN A 38 -12.25 2.61 0.90
C ASN A 38 -11.11 2.21 -0.06
N LEU A 39 -10.25 3.16 -0.45
CA LEU A 39 -9.04 2.92 -1.21
C LEU A 39 -7.82 2.95 -0.29
N PRO A 40 -6.78 2.11 -0.52
CA PRO A 40 -5.58 2.10 0.29
C PRO A 40 -4.92 3.47 0.31
N GLU A 41 -4.76 4.07 1.50
CA GLU A 41 -4.17 5.39 1.68
C GLU A 41 -2.71 5.28 2.12
N GLU A 42 -2.44 4.43 3.11
CA GLU A 42 -1.09 4.15 3.59
C GLU A 42 -0.87 2.65 3.72
N VAL A 43 0.29 2.19 3.26
CA VAL A 43 0.74 0.82 3.40
C VAL A 43 2.11 0.86 4.07
N TYR A 44 2.25 0.11 5.16
CA TYR A 44 3.52 -0.09 5.82
C TYR A 44 3.99 -1.52 5.57
N VAL A 45 5.26 -1.68 5.20
CA VAL A 45 5.93 -2.99 5.11
C VAL A 45 7.20 -2.89 5.95
N GLY A 46 7.19 -3.48 7.14
CA GLY A 46 8.22 -3.20 8.14
C GLY A 46 8.31 -1.71 8.48
N ASN A 47 9.45 -1.08 8.21
CA ASN A 47 9.69 0.35 8.44
C ASN A 47 9.40 1.23 7.22
N GLU A 48 9.13 0.63 6.05
CA GLU A 48 8.87 1.37 4.83
C GLU A 48 7.39 1.77 4.75
N LYS A 49 7.15 3.03 4.42
CA LYS A 49 5.81 3.58 4.21
C LYS A 49 5.61 3.91 2.73
N VAL A 50 4.50 3.44 2.19
CA VAL A 50 3.96 3.84 0.90
C VAL A 50 2.67 4.60 1.13
N SER A 51 2.54 5.81 0.57
CA SER A 51 1.32 6.60 0.63
C SER A 51 0.76 6.86 -0.76
N TYR A 52 -0.55 6.86 -0.88
CA TYR A 52 -1.26 7.09 -2.14
C TYR A 52 -2.15 8.33 -2.06
N ILE A 53 -2.15 9.12 -3.12
CA ILE A 53 -3.00 10.30 -3.27
C ILE A 53 -3.99 10.02 -4.39
N TYR A 54 -5.26 10.30 -4.14
CA TYR A 54 -6.34 10.07 -5.10
C TYR A 54 -7.13 11.35 -5.37
N THR A 55 -7.78 11.41 -6.53
CA THR A 55 -8.89 12.34 -6.74
C THR A 55 -10.08 11.94 -5.88
N SER A 56 -11.04 12.86 -5.70
CA SER A 56 -12.32 12.56 -5.05
C SER A 56 -13.14 11.47 -5.75
N SER A 57 -12.85 11.20 -7.03
CA SER A 57 -13.48 10.13 -7.81
C SER A 57 -12.72 8.79 -7.75
N GLY A 58 -11.59 8.73 -7.02
CA GLY A 58 -10.81 7.50 -6.83
C GLY A 58 -9.69 7.26 -7.85
N GLU A 59 -9.39 8.20 -8.73
CA GLU A 59 -8.23 8.08 -9.64
C GLU A 59 -6.93 8.33 -8.88
N LYS A 60 -5.93 7.45 -9.02
CA LYS A 60 -4.65 7.59 -8.33
C LYS A 60 -3.80 8.68 -8.99
N LEU A 61 -3.46 9.71 -8.23
CA LEU A 61 -2.64 10.85 -8.67
C LEU A 61 -1.16 10.69 -8.33
N ALA A 62 -0.84 10.06 -7.20
CA ALA A 62 0.54 9.86 -6.82
C ALA A 62 0.76 8.66 -5.89
N THR A 63 1.99 8.15 -5.93
CA THR A 63 2.55 7.21 -4.97
C THR A 63 3.80 7.82 -4.36
N ARG A 64 3.89 7.86 -3.04
CA ARG A 64 5.07 8.29 -2.31
C ARG A 64 5.70 7.12 -1.58
N VAL A 65 6.99 6.91 -1.78
CA VAL A 65 7.80 5.90 -1.08
C VAL A 65 9.00 6.63 -0.48
N GLY A 66 9.00 6.81 0.85
CA GLY A 66 9.98 7.69 1.50
C GLY A 66 9.94 9.11 0.91
N SER A 67 11.09 9.58 0.40
CA SER A 67 11.20 10.89 -0.28
C SER A 67 10.87 10.86 -1.77
N SER A 68 10.73 9.67 -2.37
CA SER A 68 10.44 9.51 -3.79
C SER A 68 8.95 9.68 -4.07
N LEU A 69 8.63 10.48 -5.09
CA LEU A 69 7.26 10.75 -5.52
C LEU A 69 7.09 10.32 -6.97
N THR A 70 6.13 9.45 -7.23
CA THR A 70 5.69 9.10 -8.59
C THR A 70 4.31 9.69 -8.82
N CYS A 71 4.15 10.51 -9.86
CA CYS A 71 2.90 11.20 -10.19
C CYS A 71 2.30 10.63 -11.48
N TYR A 72 0.97 10.55 -11.53
CA TYR A 72 0.21 10.07 -12.69
C TYR A 72 -0.61 11.23 -13.27
N ARG A 73 -0.52 11.45 -14.59
CA ARG A 73 -1.28 12.46 -15.33
C ARG A 73 -1.87 11.84 -16.59
N GLY A 74 -3.03 11.20 -16.44
CA GLY A 74 -3.61 10.38 -17.50
C GLY A 74 -2.68 9.20 -17.83
N PRO A 75 -2.28 8.98 -19.10
CA PRO A 75 -1.39 7.88 -19.46
C PRO A 75 0.08 8.11 -19.05
N LEU A 76 0.44 9.36 -18.68
CA LEU A 76 1.83 9.75 -18.43
C LEU A 76 2.22 9.53 -16.97
N VAL A 77 3.44 9.01 -16.75
CA VAL A 77 4.00 8.75 -15.42
C VAL A 77 5.28 9.56 -15.20
N TYR A 78 5.37 10.23 -14.04
CA TYR A 78 6.49 11.09 -13.68
C TYR A 78 7.16 10.61 -12.38
N SER A 79 8.50 10.72 -12.29
CA SER A 79 9.25 10.66 -11.03
C SER A 79 9.67 12.07 -10.65
N GLY A 80 9.00 12.66 -9.66
CA GLY A 80 9.08 14.09 -9.39
C GLY A 80 8.65 14.90 -10.62
N GLU A 81 9.58 15.65 -11.21
CA GLU A 81 9.36 16.47 -12.42
C GLU A 81 9.79 15.76 -13.72
N THR A 82 10.39 14.56 -13.62
CA THR A 82 10.92 13.82 -14.78
C THR A 82 9.86 12.90 -15.37
N LEU A 83 9.53 13.07 -16.65
CA LEU A 83 8.67 12.12 -17.39
C LEU A 83 9.39 10.78 -17.57
N LEU A 84 8.69 9.68 -17.28
CA LEU A 84 9.20 8.33 -17.46
C LEU A 84 8.69 7.71 -18.77
N TYR A 85 7.37 7.68 -18.96
CA TYR A 85 6.69 7.17 -20.15
C TYR A 85 5.25 7.69 -20.24
#